data_AF-A0A7S4DB65-F1
#
_entry.id   AF-A0A7S4DB65-F1
#
_cell.length_a   1.000
_cell.length_b   1.000
_cell.length_c   1.000
_cell.angle_alpha   90.00
_cell.angle_beta   90.00
_cell.angle_gamma   90.00
#
_symmetry.space_group_name_H-M   'P 1'
#
loop_
_entity.id
_entity.type
_entity.pdbx_description
1 polymer ?
#
loop_
_entity_poly.entity_id
_entity_poly.type
_entity_poly.pdbx_seq_one_letter_code
_entity_poly.pdbx_strand_id
1 'polypeptide(L)'
;MAKEVWDEVKFKKQETVAWGVTMMQSYPKYFAFLFSTKPPPLCCLAPCREKSADMRRILENQLLDESHIANEMAELWHKCNLFGNVDKLTSDEEVQAKIYQLFERNFVALQEIFKYYCATGSGEGTNSLEYMEFTTFIADMQNAFRVASQTQKLQKVFINSVCQSGEKRNINAEIGMHEFFLALVLLAMENPGRGNDQLIRGRQRELPDIALEKFLNKYVLPLVDSKLVGASVKSALTNNEILATFYDYNIKLVEVFERYAASVEDNKASGFTFADSLNIAEFERIIFEADLAGSSGGEIDDQLTTKEIRQAFSGAQAGHDFQQVVKAAAADGNEEGGAAAAAEVVNDDQQMDYPEFLEAIARIGVLKWEDDRILTHQKIEGALAAVARLADQPR
;
A
#
# COMPACT_ATOMS: atom_id res chain seq x y z
N MET A 1 19.97 -3.28 41.48
CA MET A 1 20.06 -2.18 40.48
C MET A 1 21.36 -2.18 39.68
N ALA A 2 22.53 -1.75 40.18
CA ALA A 2 23.74 -1.65 39.33
C ALA A 2 24.27 -3.00 38.79
N LYS A 3 24.10 -4.09 39.55
CA LYS A 3 24.47 -5.44 39.12
C LYS A 3 23.50 -6.01 38.06
N GLU A 4 22.20 -5.75 38.21
CA GLU A 4 21.18 -6.17 37.23
C GLU A 4 21.36 -5.46 35.89
N VAL A 5 21.64 -4.16 35.89
CA VAL A 5 21.96 -3.42 34.66
C VAL A 5 23.22 -3.97 33.99
N TRP A 6 24.22 -4.40 34.76
CA TRP A 6 25.47 -4.94 34.20
C TRP A 6 25.33 -6.35 33.64
N ASP A 7 24.49 -7.18 34.27
CA ASP A 7 24.18 -8.51 33.78
C ASP A 7 23.27 -8.44 32.53
N GLU A 8 22.35 -7.47 32.46
CA GLU A 8 21.52 -7.21 31.26
C GLU A 8 22.36 -6.71 30.06
N VAL A 9 23.35 -5.84 30.30
CA VAL A 9 24.28 -5.39 29.24
C VAL A 9 25.15 -6.54 28.74
N LYS A 10 25.62 -7.44 29.61
CA LYS A 10 26.37 -8.63 29.20
C LYS A 10 25.52 -9.62 28.42
N PHE A 11 24.27 -9.83 28.84
CA PHE A 11 23.32 -10.71 28.18
C PHE A 11 23.02 -10.21 26.75
N LYS A 12 22.67 -8.92 26.59
CA LYS A 12 22.46 -8.30 25.27
C LYS A 12 23.71 -8.39 24.38
N LYS A 13 24.91 -8.28 24.97
CA LYS A 13 26.18 -8.43 24.22
C LYS A 13 26.41 -9.87 23.76
N GLN A 14 26.01 -10.87 24.54
CA GLN A 14 26.11 -12.28 24.16
C GLN A 14 25.07 -12.66 23.09
N GLU A 15 23.84 -12.17 23.19
CA GLU A 15 22.81 -12.36 22.14
C GLU A 15 23.22 -11.69 20.82
N THR A 16 23.77 -10.46 20.87
CA THR A 16 24.26 -9.77 19.66
C THR A 16 25.39 -10.56 18.98
N VAL A 17 26.28 -11.19 19.76
CA VAL A 17 27.36 -12.03 19.22
C VAL A 17 26.83 -13.34 18.67
N ALA A 18 25.89 -14.00 19.35
CA ALA A 18 25.27 -15.23 18.85
C ALA A 18 24.48 -14.98 17.55
N TRP A 19 23.75 -13.87 17.47
CA TRP A 19 23.00 -13.48 16.28
C TRP A 19 23.92 -13.12 15.11
N GLY A 20 25.01 -12.41 15.37
CA GLY A 20 26.05 -12.15 14.38
C GLY A 20 26.69 -13.42 13.82
N VAL A 21 26.81 -14.48 14.64
CA VAL A 21 27.31 -15.79 14.20
C VAL A 21 26.29 -16.53 13.34
N THR A 22 25.00 -16.51 13.70
CA THR A 22 23.92 -17.12 12.89
C THR A 22 23.77 -16.41 11.53
N MET A 23 23.79 -15.08 11.50
CA MET A 23 23.79 -14.30 10.25
C MET A 23 25.04 -14.55 9.40
N MET A 24 26.22 -14.73 10.02
CA MET A 24 27.45 -15.11 9.30
C MET A 24 27.35 -16.48 8.65
N GLN A 25 26.65 -17.43 9.27
CA GLN A 25 26.49 -18.78 8.76
C GLN A 25 25.46 -18.85 7.63
N SER A 26 24.37 -18.09 7.74
CA SER A 26 23.30 -18.08 6.74
C SER A 26 23.59 -17.15 5.55
N TYR A 27 24.35 -16.05 5.75
CA TYR A 27 24.56 -15.00 4.73
C TYR A 27 25.99 -14.42 4.71
N PRO A 28 27.04 -15.24 4.46
CA PRO A 28 28.44 -14.86 4.64
C PRO A 28 28.92 -13.69 3.74
N LYS A 29 28.23 -13.39 2.63
CA LYS A 29 28.61 -12.29 1.72
C LYS A 29 28.15 -10.90 2.21
N TYR A 30 27.08 -10.81 3.01
CA TYR A 30 26.54 -9.53 3.49
C TYR A 30 27.26 -9.02 4.74
N PHE A 31 27.81 -9.93 5.54
CA PHE A 31 28.48 -9.58 6.80
C PHE A 31 29.76 -8.77 6.59
N ALA A 32 30.45 -8.93 5.46
CA ALA A 32 31.66 -8.15 5.13
C ALA A 32 31.35 -6.66 4.84
N PHE A 33 30.11 -6.33 4.46
CA PHE A 33 29.70 -4.98 4.10
C PHE A 33 29.22 -4.18 5.33
N LEU A 34 28.54 -4.84 6.27
CA LEU A 34 27.90 -4.21 7.44
C LEU A 34 28.87 -3.64 8.49
N PHE A 35 30.15 -4.01 8.47
CA PHE A 35 31.14 -3.57 9.46
C PHE A 35 32.25 -2.66 8.89
N SER A 36 32.09 -2.15 7.67
CA SER A 36 32.99 -1.12 7.15
C SER A 36 32.64 0.24 7.76
N THR A 37 33.34 0.63 8.83
CA THR A 37 33.13 1.91 9.54
C THR A 37 33.73 3.13 8.81
N LYS A 38 34.18 2.98 7.56
CA LYS A 38 34.70 4.10 6.77
C LYS A 38 33.61 4.61 5.83
N PRO A 39 33.24 5.91 5.89
CA PRO A 39 32.34 6.47 4.90
C PRO A 39 32.95 6.28 3.51
N PRO A 40 32.16 5.89 2.50
CA PRO A 40 32.67 5.68 1.15
C PRO A 40 33.28 6.99 0.62
N PRO A 41 34.39 6.93 -0.13
CA PRO A 41 35.02 8.11 -0.69
C PRO A 41 34.07 8.86 -1.65
N LEU A 42 34.03 10.19 -1.54
CA LEU A 42 33.22 11.12 -2.35
C LEU A 42 33.37 10.94 -3.88
N CYS A 43 34.37 10.20 -4.35
CA CYS A 43 34.60 9.89 -5.76
C CYS A 43 33.63 8.85 -6.35
N CYS A 44 32.79 8.21 -5.53
CA CYS A 44 31.77 7.23 -5.96
C CYS A 44 30.40 7.87 -6.30
N LEU A 45 30.24 9.19 -6.19
CA LEU A 45 28.94 9.86 -6.30
C LEU A 45 28.45 10.07 -7.75
N ALA A 46 29.36 10.22 -8.73
CA ALA A 46 28.94 10.45 -10.12
C ALA A 46 28.23 9.24 -10.76
N PRO A 47 28.75 7.99 -10.63
CA PRO A 47 28.03 6.80 -11.10
C PRO A 47 26.69 6.59 -10.39
N CYS A 48 26.60 6.95 -9.11
CA CYS A 48 25.35 6.86 -8.34
C CYS A 48 24.25 7.77 -8.92
N ARG A 49 24.61 8.99 -9.35
CA ARG A 49 23.65 9.94 -9.94
C ARG A 49 23.04 9.44 -11.24
N GLU A 50 23.85 8.93 -12.16
CA GLU A 50 23.37 8.41 -13.46
C GLU A 50 22.44 7.20 -13.26
N LYS A 51 22.86 6.22 -12.47
CA LYS A 51 22.05 5.06 -12.11
C LYS A 51 20.72 5.45 -11.47
N SER A 52 20.77 6.36 -10.50
CA SER A 52 19.56 6.83 -9.82
C SER A 52 18.62 7.58 -10.77
N ALA A 53 19.14 8.36 -11.72
CA ALA A 53 18.33 9.08 -12.70
C ALA A 53 17.62 8.12 -13.67
N ASP A 54 18.28 7.05 -14.09
CA ASP A 54 17.66 6.03 -14.94
C ASP A 54 16.57 5.27 -14.17
N MET A 55 16.81 4.88 -12.92
CA MET A 55 15.77 4.22 -12.11
C MET A 55 14.60 5.14 -11.77
N ARG A 56 14.80 6.46 -11.65
CA ARG A 56 13.68 7.41 -11.50
C ARG A 56 12.76 7.42 -12.71
N ARG A 57 13.30 7.24 -13.92
CA ARG A 57 12.47 7.14 -15.13
C ARG A 57 11.68 5.83 -15.16
N ILE A 58 12.29 4.73 -14.72
CA ILE A 58 11.59 3.44 -14.63
C ILE A 58 10.48 3.52 -13.58
N LEU A 59 10.76 4.10 -12.42
CA LEU A 59 9.80 4.23 -11.30
C LEU A 59 8.96 5.51 -11.37
N GLU A 60 8.87 6.21 -12.51
CA GLU A 60 8.23 7.53 -12.60
C GLU A 60 6.78 7.49 -12.10
N ASN A 61 6.03 6.46 -12.48
CA ASN A 61 4.63 6.26 -12.05
C ASN A 61 4.49 5.89 -10.56
N GLN A 62 5.57 5.45 -9.92
CA GLN A 62 5.59 5.11 -8.49
C GLN A 62 6.01 6.29 -7.60
N LEU A 63 6.68 7.28 -8.19
CA LEU A 63 7.13 8.49 -7.52
C LEU A 63 6.04 9.56 -7.61
N LEU A 64 5.13 9.54 -6.64
CA LEU A 64 4.04 10.52 -6.54
C LEU A 64 4.61 11.94 -6.42
N ASP A 65 4.38 12.78 -7.42
CA ASP A 65 4.65 14.21 -7.36
C ASP A 65 3.39 15.01 -6.98
N GLU A 66 3.57 16.27 -6.57
CA GLU A 66 2.46 17.14 -6.16
C GLU A 66 1.42 17.33 -7.26
N SER A 67 1.83 17.32 -8.53
CA SER A 67 0.94 17.52 -9.68
C SER A 67 0.07 16.30 -9.93
N HIS A 68 0.64 15.10 -9.80
CA HIS A 68 -0.04 13.83 -9.90
C HIS A 68 -1.06 13.67 -8.78
N ILE A 69 -0.65 13.97 -7.53
CA ILE A 69 -1.56 13.96 -6.37
C ILE A 69 -2.74 14.92 -6.59
N ALA A 70 -2.48 16.15 -7.04
CA ALA A 70 -3.54 17.12 -7.30
C ALA A 70 -4.53 16.63 -8.38
N ASN A 71 -4.01 16.01 -9.45
CA ASN A 71 -4.83 15.46 -10.53
C ASN A 71 -5.69 14.28 -10.05
N GLU A 72 -5.10 13.29 -9.37
CA GLU A 72 -5.84 12.15 -8.82
C GLU A 72 -6.89 12.60 -7.79
N MET A 73 -6.53 13.55 -6.92
CA MET A 73 -7.44 14.09 -5.92
C MET A 73 -8.60 14.87 -6.56
N ALA A 74 -8.35 15.66 -7.61
CA ALA A 74 -9.40 16.35 -8.35
C ALA A 74 -10.41 15.35 -8.95
N GLU A 75 -9.94 14.22 -9.47
CA GLU A 75 -10.80 13.18 -10.02
C GLU A 75 -11.60 12.45 -8.93
N LEU A 76 -10.95 11.98 -7.87
CA LEU A 76 -11.64 11.33 -6.76
C LEU A 76 -12.68 12.27 -6.13
N TRP A 77 -12.36 13.55 -6.01
CA TRP A 77 -13.31 14.55 -5.52
C TRP A 77 -14.51 14.72 -6.43
N HIS A 78 -14.29 14.74 -7.75
CA HIS A 78 -15.38 14.75 -8.72
C HIS A 78 -16.27 13.50 -8.56
N LYS A 79 -15.69 12.31 -8.41
CA LYS A 79 -16.43 11.07 -8.15
C LYS A 79 -17.20 11.14 -6.82
N CYS A 80 -16.61 11.66 -5.75
CA CYS A 80 -17.31 11.90 -4.47
C CYS A 80 -18.56 12.78 -4.66
N ASN A 81 -18.51 13.77 -5.55
CA ASN A 81 -19.61 14.73 -5.72
C ASN A 81 -20.57 14.44 -6.88
N LEU A 82 -20.37 13.38 -7.66
CA LEU A 82 -21.18 13.07 -8.85
C LEU A 82 -22.69 12.96 -8.55
N PHE A 83 -23.06 12.63 -7.32
CA PHE A 83 -24.46 12.54 -6.83
C PHE A 83 -24.80 13.53 -5.71
N GLY A 84 -24.05 14.64 -5.63
CA GLY A 84 -24.19 15.65 -4.57
C GLY A 84 -23.96 15.07 -3.17
N ASN A 85 -23.10 14.05 -3.02
CA ASN A 85 -22.87 13.44 -1.72
C ASN A 85 -22.08 14.38 -0.80
N VAL A 86 -21.17 15.18 -1.36
CA VAL A 86 -20.48 16.23 -0.60
C VAL A 86 -21.46 17.34 -0.21
N ASP A 87 -22.35 17.75 -1.12
CA ASP A 87 -23.38 18.76 -0.83
C ASP A 87 -24.35 18.33 0.30
N LYS A 88 -24.59 17.02 0.44
CA LYS A 88 -25.37 16.46 1.58
C LYS A 88 -24.63 16.57 2.90
N LEU A 89 -23.30 16.63 2.90
CA LEU A 89 -22.50 16.86 4.11
C LEU A 89 -22.54 18.33 4.50
N THR A 90 -22.38 19.23 3.53
CA THR A 90 -22.39 20.68 3.72
C THR A 90 -22.63 21.41 2.39
N SER A 91 -23.43 22.47 2.41
CA SER A 91 -23.63 23.37 1.27
C SER A 91 -22.64 24.54 1.23
N ASP A 92 -21.74 24.63 2.22
CA ASP A 92 -20.73 25.69 2.32
C ASP A 92 -19.48 25.31 1.51
N GLU A 93 -19.23 26.03 0.42
CA GLU A 93 -18.09 25.85 -0.47
C GLU A 93 -16.74 25.99 0.25
N GLU A 94 -16.65 26.86 1.27
CA GLU A 94 -15.41 27.04 2.03
C GLU A 94 -15.09 25.79 2.85
N VAL A 95 -16.12 25.16 3.43
CA VAL A 95 -15.97 23.90 4.18
C VAL A 95 -15.60 22.77 3.22
N GLN A 96 -16.23 22.69 2.05
CA GLN A 96 -15.88 21.70 1.02
C GLN A 96 -14.42 21.82 0.57
N ALA A 97 -13.95 23.05 0.31
CA ALA A 97 -12.57 23.31 -0.06
C ALA A 97 -11.56 22.88 1.02
N LYS A 98 -11.88 23.08 2.30
CA LYS A 98 -11.04 22.61 3.42
C LYS A 98 -10.99 21.09 3.51
N ILE A 99 -12.11 20.39 3.29
CA ILE A 99 -12.12 18.92 3.23
C ILE A 99 -11.22 18.42 2.09
N TYR A 100 -11.33 19.03 0.90
CA TYR A 100 -10.48 18.71 -0.24
C TYR A 100 -8.99 18.89 0.11
N GLN A 101 -8.60 20.04 0.68
CA GLN A 101 -7.22 20.30 1.09
C GLN A 101 -6.71 19.32 2.16
N LEU A 102 -7.58 18.87 3.08
CA LEU A 102 -7.22 17.85 4.06
C LEU A 102 -6.93 16.50 3.40
N PHE A 103 -7.70 16.11 2.39
CA PHE A 103 -7.45 14.88 1.63
C PHE A 103 -6.21 14.99 0.76
N GLU A 104 -6.05 16.07 0.00
CA GLU A 104 -4.87 16.34 -0.83
C GLU A 104 -3.58 16.28 0.00
N ARG A 105 -3.54 17.00 1.14
CA ARG A 105 -2.39 17.03 2.05
C ARG A 105 -2.02 15.65 2.59
N ASN A 106 -3.00 14.78 2.79
CA ASN A 106 -2.79 13.44 3.38
C ASN A 106 -2.97 12.32 2.36
N PHE A 107 -2.97 12.63 1.06
CA PHE A 107 -3.41 11.70 0.02
C PHE A 107 -2.65 10.38 0.05
N VAL A 108 -1.32 10.44 0.04
CA VAL A 108 -0.44 9.26 0.07
C VAL A 108 -0.74 8.37 1.28
N ALA A 109 -0.85 8.98 2.46
CA ALA A 109 -1.16 8.26 3.70
C ALA A 109 -2.53 7.57 3.65
N LEU A 110 -3.55 8.26 3.12
CA LEU A 110 -4.90 7.72 3.01
C LEU A 110 -5.01 6.62 1.94
N GLN A 111 -4.27 6.77 0.84
CA GLN A 111 -4.16 5.76 -0.22
C GLN A 111 -3.52 4.48 0.32
N GLU A 112 -2.42 4.60 1.07
CA GLU A 112 -1.75 3.46 1.71
C GLU A 112 -2.66 2.74 2.70
N ILE A 113 -3.42 3.49 3.51
CA ILE A 113 -4.43 2.91 4.41
C ILE A 113 -5.45 2.11 3.60
N PHE A 114 -6.03 2.73 2.57
CA PHE A 114 -7.07 2.11 1.76
C PHE A 114 -6.57 0.78 1.16
N LYS A 115 -5.47 0.82 0.41
CA LYS A 115 -4.86 -0.37 -0.22
C LYS A 115 -4.49 -1.45 0.80
N TYR A 116 -3.92 -1.04 1.94
CA TYR A 116 -3.58 -2.00 3.00
C TYR A 116 -4.80 -2.80 3.45
N TYR A 117 -5.96 -2.16 3.65
CA TYR A 117 -7.17 -2.87 4.10
C TYR A 117 -7.90 -3.60 2.97
N CYS A 118 -7.86 -3.14 1.72
CA CYS A 118 -8.32 -3.91 0.57
C CYS A 118 -7.57 -5.25 0.43
N ALA A 119 -6.29 -5.29 0.83
CA ALA A 119 -5.51 -6.52 0.84
C ALA A 119 -5.70 -7.39 2.10
N THR A 120 -6.55 -7.00 3.06
CA THR A 120 -6.75 -7.79 4.29
C THR A 120 -7.80 -8.88 4.16
N GLY A 121 -8.74 -8.77 3.23
CA GLY A 121 -9.79 -9.76 3.01
C GLY A 121 -9.32 -10.99 2.28
N SER A 122 -10.25 -11.96 2.15
CA SER A 122 -10.07 -13.14 1.30
C SER A 122 -10.50 -12.91 -0.14
N GLY A 123 -11.07 -11.73 -0.44
CA GLY A 123 -11.50 -11.35 -1.77
C GLY A 123 -10.33 -11.29 -2.75
N GLU A 124 -10.63 -11.45 -4.04
CA GLU A 124 -9.64 -11.31 -5.11
C GLU A 124 -9.49 -9.85 -5.55
N GLY A 125 -10.36 -8.93 -5.09
CA GLY A 125 -10.27 -7.50 -5.37
C GLY A 125 -9.18 -6.85 -4.52
N THR A 126 -8.30 -6.07 -5.14
CA THR A 126 -7.22 -5.31 -4.46
C THR A 126 -7.48 -3.81 -4.41
N ASN A 127 -8.48 -3.32 -5.16
CA ASN A 127 -8.79 -1.90 -5.35
C ASN A 127 -10.16 -1.48 -4.78
N SER A 128 -10.83 -2.39 -4.08
CA SER A 128 -12.14 -2.16 -3.49
C SER A 128 -12.16 -2.67 -2.06
N LEU A 129 -12.98 -2.06 -1.21
CA LEU A 129 -13.03 -2.36 0.22
C LEU A 129 -14.41 -2.94 0.58
N GLU A 130 -14.43 -4.17 1.05
CA GLU A 130 -15.63 -4.80 1.59
C GLU A 130 -15.97 -4.27 2.99
N TYR A 131 -17.22 -4.49 3.41
CA TYR A 131 -17.64 -4.08 4.76
C TYR A 131 -16.80 -4.74 5.87
N MET A 132 -16.39 -5.99 5.71
CA MET A 132 -15.59 -6.70 6.71
C MET A 132 -14.19 -6.06 6.86
N GLU A 133 -13.57 -5.67 5.75
CA GLU A 133 -12.28 -4.98 5.73
C GLU A 133 -12.40 -3.57 6.31
N PHE A 134 -13.47 -2.84 5.95
CA PHE A 134 -13.80 -1.55 6.55
C PHE A 134 -13.97 -1.63 8.07
N THR A 135 -14.63 -2.68 8.59
CA THR A 135 -14.74 -2.87 10.05
C THR A 135 -13.42 -3.26 10.71
N THR A 136 -12.53 -3.95 9.99
CA THR A 136 -11.16 -4.25 10.45
C THR A 136 -10.34 -2.97 10.57
N PHE A 137 -10.41 -2.07 9.58
CA PHE A 137 -9.86 -0.73 9.64
C PHE A 137 -10.35 0.05 10.86
N ILE A 138 -11.66 0.03 11.13
CA ILE A 138 -12.22 0.73 12.29
C ILE A 138 -11.79 0.11 13.62
N ALA A 139 -11.65 -1.21 13.69
CA ALA A 139 -11.16 -1.89 14.87
C ALA A 139 -9.71 -1.49 15.20
N ASP A 140 -8.89 -1.31 14.15
CA ASP A 140 -7.49 -0.94 14.26
C ASP A 140 -7.27 0.51 14.68
N MET A 141 -8.21 1.42 14.40
CA MET A 141 -8.24 2.81 14.91
C MET A 141 -8.49 2.92 16.43
N GLN A 142 -7.93 1.99 17.23
CA GLN A 142 -8.11 1.79 18.67
C GLN A 142 -8.76 2.96 19.43
N ASN A 143 -9.91 2.70 20.04
CA ASN A 143 -10.73 3.66 20.80
C ASN A 143 -11.53 4.68 19.98
N ALA A 144 -11.38 4.77 18.65
CA ALA A 144 -12.28 5.58 17.84
C ALA A 144 -13.72 5.08 17.99
N PHE A 145 -13.95 3.80 17.71
CA PHE A 145 -15.27 3.17 17.81
C PHE A 145 -15.20 1.86 18.59
N ARG A 146 -16.28 1.54 19.30
CA ARG A 146 -16.46 0.21 19.89
C ARG A 146 -17.26 -0.62 18.90
N VAL A 147 -16.56 -1.24 17.94
CA VAL A 147 -17.14 -1.96 16.79
C VAL A 147 -18.33 -2.83 17.19
N ALA A 148 -18.14 -3.71 18.19
CA ALA A 148 -19.18 -4.63 18.67
C ALA A 148 -20.47 -3.94 19.17
N SER A 149 -20.38 -2.72 19.67
CA SER A 149 -21.53 -1.96 20.21
C SER A 149 -22.12 -0.96 19.21
N GLN A 150 -21.47 -0.77 18.05
CA GLN A 150 -21.80 0.29 17.10
C GLN A 150 -22.04 -0.22 15.68
N THR A 151 -22.20 -1.53 15.49
CA THR A 151 -22.39 -2.18 14.18
C THR A 151 -23.42 -1.48 13.29
N GLN A 152 -24.61 -1.16 13.81
CA GLN A 152 -25.65 -0.48 13.02
C GLN A 152 -25.23 0.91 12.51
N LYS A 153 -24.43 1.64 13.30
CA LYS A 153 -23.90 2.95 12.89
C LYS A 153 -22.84 2.78 11.81
N LEU A 154 -21.95 1.81 11.97
CA LEU A 154 -20.90 1.53 11.00
C LEU A 154 -21.48 1.05 9.66
N GLN A 155 -22.48 0.17 9.70
CA GLN A 155 -23.24 -0.23 8.51
C GLN A 155 -23.88 0.98 7.83
N LYS A 156 -24.50 1.87 8.59
CA LYS A 156 -25.10 3.09 8.04
C LYS A 156 -24.05 3.99 7.39
N VAL A 157 -22.88 4.16 8.01
CA VAL A 157 -21.78 4.96 7.43
C VAL A 157 -21.32 4.34 6.11
N PHE A 158 -21.05 3.03 6.10
CA PHE A 158 -20.61 2.30 4.91
C PHE A 158 -21.63 2.36 3.77
N ILE A 159 -22.91 2.06 4.06
CA ILE A 159 -23.98 2.15 3.06
C ILE A 159 -24.12 3.59 2.55
N ASN A 160 -23.96 4.59 3.42
CA ASN A 160 -24.10 5.98 3.02
C ASN A 160 -22.92 6.51 2.20
N SER A 161 -21.73 5.91 2.33
CA SER A 161 -20.57 6.28 1.52
C SER A 161 -20.64 5.77 0.09
N VAL A 162 -21.46 4.74 -0.21
CA VAL A 162 -21.64 4.23 -1.58
C VAL A 162 -22.24 5.30 -2.51
N CYS A 163 -21.48 5.65 -3.55
CA CYS A 163 -21.77 6.62 -4.60
C CYS A 163 -22.38 5.91 -5.84
N GLN A 164 -23.57 5.34 -5.71
CA GLN A 164 -24.29 4.72 -6.84
C GLN A 164 -25.59 5.46 -7.17
N SER A 165 -25.90 5.52 -8.47
CA SER A 165 -27.19 5.98 -9.01
C SER A 165 -28.18 4.82 -9.08
N GLY A 166 -29.40 4.99 -8.56
CA GLY A 166 -30.53 4.11 -8.86
C GLY A 166 -30.58 2.75 -8.16
N GLU A 167 -29.45 2.12 -7.82
CA GLU A 167 -29.45 0.85 -7.08
C GLU A 167 -29.62 1.03 -5.56
N LYS A 168 -30.24 0.04 -4.93
CA LYS A 168 -30.36 0.00 -3.46
C LYS A 168 -28.98 -0.27 -2.88
N ARG A 169 -28.36 0.79 -2.34
CA ARG A 169 -27.17 0.73 -1.50
C ARG A 169 -27.31 -0.41 -0.49
N ASN A 170 -26.40 -1.37 -0.54
CA ASN A 170 -26.43 -2.57 0.29
C ASN A 170 -25.08 -2.77 1.00
N ILE A 171 -25.06 -3.66 1.99
CA ILE A 171 -23.87 -3.91 2.82
C ILE A 171 -22.85 -4.85 2.15
N ASN A 172 -23.26 -5.53 1.09
CA ASN A 172 -22.42 -6.42 0.28
C ASN A 172 -21.77 -5.66 -0.89
N ALA A 173 -22.02 -4.35 -1.02
CA ALA A 173 -21.32 -3.52 -1.96
C ALA A 173 -19.88 -3.36 -1.50
N GLU A 174 -18.98 -3.24 -2.46
CA GLU A 174 -17.60 -2.83 -2.22
C GLU A 174 -17.52 -1.31 -2.39
N ILE A 175 -16.61 -0.67 -1.65
CA ILE A 175 -16.37 0.77 -1.79
C ILE A 175 -15.00 1.04 -2.40
N GLY A 176 -14.95 1.92 -3.39
CA GLY A 176 -13.70 2.43 -3.96
C GLY A 176 -13.08 3.53 -3.09
N MET A 177 -11.91 4.02 -3.49
CA MET A 177 -11.14 5.01 -2.71
C MET A 177 -11.90 6.33 -2.46
N HIS A 178 -12.64 6.82 -3.44
CA HIS A 178 -13.46 8.04 -3.31
C HIS A 178 -14.61 7.86 -2.30
N GLU A 179 -15.23 6.68 -2.25
CA GLU A 179 -16.26 6.34 -1.27
C GLU A 179 -15.64 6.13 0.11
N PHE A 180 -14.44 5.55 0.19
CA PHE A 180 -13.68 5.48 1.43
C PHE A 180 -13.40 6.87 2.02
N PHE A 181 -13.02 7.86 1.20
CA PHE A 181 -12.84 9.24 1.66
C PHE A 181 -14.13 9.82 2.22
N LEU A 182 -15.26 9.60 1.52
CA LEU A 182 -16.57 10.01 2.03
C LEU A 182 -16.91 9.30 3.36
N ALA A 183 -16.56 8.03 3.50
CA ALA A 183 -16.74 7.27 4.74
C ALA A 183 -15.95 7.89 5.90
N LEU A 184 -14.72 8.38 5.67
CA LEU A 184 -13.93 9.07 6.70
C LEU A 184 -14.61 10.34 7.21
N VAL A 185 -15.21 11.15 6.33
CA VAL A 185 -15.97 12.33 6.77
C VAL A 185 -17.20 11.92 7.58
N LEU A 186 -17.93 10.90 7.14
CA LEU A 186 -19.10 10.38 7.84
C LEU A 186 -18.74 9.80 9.22
N LEU A 187 -17.63 9.07 9.33
CA LEU A 187 -17.11 8.57 10.61
C LEU A 187 -16.76 9.73 11.54
N ALA A 188 -16.05 10.74 11.05
CA ALA A 188 -15.69 11.92 11.84
C ALA A 188 -16.94 12.62 12.40
N MET A 189 -17.99 12.75 11.59
CA MET A 189 -19.26 13.37 11.98
C MET A 189 -20.08 12.55 12.98
N GLU A 190 -19.95 11.22 12.96
CA GLU A 190 -20.59 10.31 13.94
C GLU A 190 -19.80 10.23 15.26
N ASN A 191 -18.53 10.65 15.27
CA ASN A 191 -17.64 10.59 16.42
C ASN A 191 -16.77 11.85 16.57
N PRO A 192 -17.34 12.99 17.00
CA PRO A 192 -16.63 14.26 17.18
C PRO A 192 -15.64 14.27 18.36
N GLY A 193 -15.10 13.11 18.75
CA GLY A 193 -14.15 12.93 19.84
C GLY A 193 -14.83 12.89 21.21
N ARG A 194 -14.87 11.71 21.84
CA ARG A 194 -15.23 11.54 23.27
C ARG A 194 -14.16 12.11 24.21
N GLY A 195 -13.80 13.38 24.05
CA GLY A 195 -13.10 14.10 25.11
C GLY A 195 -14.06 14.30 26.29
N ASN A 196 -13.56 14.19 27.51
CA ASN A 196 -14.33 14.40 28.75
C ASN A 196 -15.01 15.79 28.84
N ASP A 197 -14.72 16.71 27.92
CA ASP A 197 -15.30 18.06 27.85
C ASP A 197 -16.74 18.13 27.29
N GLN A 198 -17.32 17.02 26.81
CA GLN A 198 -18.66 17.03 26.20
C GLN A 198 -19.85 17.14 27.18
N LEU A 199 -19.60 17.30 28.49
CA LEU A 199 -20.68 17.41 29.47
C LEU A 199 -21.30 18.81 29.59
N ILE A 200 -20.79 19.82 28.89
CA ILE A 200 -21.17 21.22 29.14
C ILE A 200 -21.68 21.91 27.87
N ARG A 201 -23.02 21.98 27.77
CA ARG A 201 -23.85 22.94 27.00
C ARG A 201 -24.05 22.66 25.49
N GLY A 202 -25.22 23.12 25.02
CA GLY A 202 -25.84 22.91 23.70
C GLY A 202 -24.87 22.53 22.58
N ARG A 203 -25.00 21.29 22.09
CA ARG A 203 -24.17 20.72 21.02
C ARG A 203 -24.40 21.50 19.73
N GLN A 204 -23.61 22.55 19.49
CA GLN A 204 -23.34 22.94 18.11
C GLN A 204 -22.64 21.75 17.46
N ARG A 205 -23.23 21.25 16.38
CA ARG A 205 -22.61 20.20 15.57
C ARG A 205 -21.34 20.81 14.98
N GLU A 206 -20.20 20.17 15.24
CA GLU A 206 -18.94 20.58 14.66
C GLU A 206 -19.02 20.56 13.13
N LEU A 207 -18.32 21.49 12.47
CA LEU A 207 -18.26 21.53 11.01
C LEU A 207 -17.50 20.30 10.48
N PRO A 208 -17.89 19.75 9.31
CA PRO A 208 -17.27 18.53 8.77
C PRO A 208 -15.76 18.59 8.57
N ASP A 209 -15.21 19.72 8.13
CA ASP A 209 -13.77 19.93 7.96
C ASP A 209 -13.01 19.82 9.30
N ILE A 210 -13.51 20.49 10.34
CA ILE A 210 -12.90 20.48 11.68
C ILE A 210 -13.00 19.08 12.31
N ALA A 211 -14.17 18.43 12.18
CA ALA A 211 -14.37 17.08 12.68
C ALA A 211 -13.43 16.08 11.97
N LEU A 212 -13.31 16.18 10.65
CA LEU A 212 -12.42 15.33 9.84
C LEU A 212 -10.96 15.54 10.24
N GLU A 213 -10.48 16.78 10.34
CA GLU A 213 -9.09 17.04 10.72
C GLU A 213 -8.74 16.42 12.09
N LYS A 214 -9.63 16.59 13.08
CA LYS A 214 -9.46 15.97 14.40
C LYS A 214 -9.46 14.44 14.32
N PHE A 215 -10.35 13.88 13.51
CA PHE A 215 -10.47 12.44 13.33
C PHE A 215 -9.21 11.85 12.68
N LEU A 216 -8.73 12.48 11.60
CA LEU A 216 -7.52 12.07 10.88
C LEU A 216 -6.30 12.07 11.81
N ASN A 217 -6.03 13.20 12.46
CA ASN A 217 -4.85 13.37 13.32
C ASN A 217 -4.87 12.44 14.55
N LYS A 218 -6.05 12.18 15.10
CA LYS A 218 -6.17 11.41 16.34
C LYS A 218 -6.19 9.90 16.12
N TYR A 219 -6.77 9.42 15.02
CA TYR A 219 -7.05 8.00 14.83
C TYR A 219 -6.50 7.41 13.54
N VAL A 220 -6.58 8.14 12.42
CA VAL A 220 -6.26 7.59 11.09
C VAL A 220 -4.75 7.65 10.82
N LEU A 221 -4.15 8.84 10.93
CA LEU A 221 -2.73 9.05 10.63
C LEU A 221 -1.78 8.26 11.55
N PRO A 222 -2.06 8.08 12.86
CA PRO A 222 -1.24 7.21 13.71
C PRO A 222 -1.17 5.74 13.24
N LEU A 223 -2.12 5.27 12.42
CA LEU A 223 -2.04 3.93 11.83
C LEU A 223 -0.96 3.84 10.75
N VAL A 224 -0.72 4.93 10.04
CA VAL A 224 0.31 4.99 8.98
C VAL A 224 1.68 4.73 9.60
N ASP A 225 1.98 5.46 10.66
CA ASP A 225 3.28 5.38 11.34
C ASP A 225 3.50 4.04 12.04
N SER A 226 2.43 3.37 12.47
CA SER A 226 2.52 2.14 13.28
C SER A 226 2.37 0.85 12.49
N LYS A 227 1.72 0.87 11.32
CA LYS A 227 1.40 -0.36 10.57
C LYS A 227 1.79 -0.33 9.09
N LEU A 228 1.95 0.84 8.48
CA LEU A 228 2.06 0.92 7.02
C LEU A 228 3.51 1.05 6.57
N VAL A 229 4.05 -0.08 6.11
CA VAL A 229 5.38 -0.15 5.49
C VAL A 229 5.50 0.73 4.25
N GLY A 230 4.39 0.97 3.54
CA GLY A 230 4.38 1.70 2.27
C GLY A 230 4.89 3.12 2.39
N ALA A 231 4.56 3.85 3.47
CA ALA A 231 5.08 5.19 3.70
C ALA A 231 6.61 5.21 3.82
N SER A 232 7.17 4.25 4.58
CA SER A 232 8.63 4.09 4.68
C SER A 232 9.26 3.71 3.35
N VAL A 233 8.61 2.85 2.56
CA VAL A 233 9.11 2.42 1.24
C VAL A 233 9.08 3.58 0.25
N LYS A 234 7.97 4.32 0.13
CA LYS A 234 7.87 5.49 -0.75
C LYS A 234 8.94 6.53 -0.40
N SER A 235 9.15 6.82 0.89
CA SER A 235 10.26 7.69 1.31
C SER A 235 11.62 7.11 0.90
N ALA A 236 11.83 5.81 1.02
CA ALA A 236 13.07 5.15 0.64
C ALA A 236 13.33 5.20 -0.89
N LEU A 237 12.28 5.05 -1.72
CA LEU A 237 12.38 5.14 -3.18
C LEU A 237 12.73 6.55 -3.68
N THR A 238 12.63 7.58 -2.84
CA THR A 238 13.17 8.91 -3.18
C THR A 238 14.68 9.03 -2.99
N ASN A 239 15.33 8.07 -2.33
CA ASN A 239 16.76 8.11 -2.03
C ASN A 239 17.60 7.61 -3.22
N ASN A 240 18.55 8.42 -3.68
CA ASN A 240 19.45 8.09 -4.79
C ASN A 240 20.28 6.82 -4.57
N GLU A 241 20.71 6.55 -3.33
CA GLU A 241 21.51 5.36 -3.02
C GLU A 241 20.68 4.09 -3.22
N ILE A 242 19.43 4.09 -2.75
CA ILE A 242 18.50 2.96 -2.92
C ILE A 242 18.19 2.76 -4.40
N LEU A 243 17.90 3.84 -5.12
CA LEU A 243 17.68 3.76 -6.57
C LEU A 243 18.91 3.24 -7.33
N ALA A 244 20.12 3.62 -6.92
CA ALA A 244 21.33 3.06 -7.51
C ALA A 244 21.46 1.55 -7.20
N THR A 245 21.05 1.09 -6.02
CA THR A 245 20.97 -0.34 -5.70
C THR A 245 19.98 -1.07 -6.61
N PHE A 246 18.78 -0.51 -6.83
CA PHE A 246 17.82 -1.07 -7.79
C PHE A 246 18.44 -1.24 -9.18
N TYR A 247 19.15 -0.22 -9.66
CA TYR A 247 19.84 -0.26 -10.95
C TYR A 247 20.81 -1.44 -11.04
N ASP A 248 21.57 -1.70 -9.98
CA ASP A 248 22.57 -2.77 -9.94
C ASP A 248 21.95 -4.17 -10.04
N TYR A 249 20.69 -4.34 -9.62
CA TYR A 249 19.93 -5.58 -9.78
C TYR A 249 19.01 -5.60 -11.00
N ASN A 250 18.77 -4.45 -11.65
CA ASN A 250 17.70 -4.24 -12.63
C ASN A 250 17.69 -5.30 -13.75
N ILE A 251 18.84 -5.61 -14.36
CA ILE A 251 18.93 -6.59 -15.46
C ILE A 251 18.38 -7.97 -15.02
N LYS A 252 18.76 -8.44 -13.83
CA LYS A 252 18.30 -9.74 -13.33
C LYS A 252 16.85 -9.69 -12.91
N LEU A 253 16.40 -8.57 -12.34
CA LEU A 253 15.02 -8.38 -11.93
C LEU A 253 14.07 -8.34 -13.13
N VAL A 254 14.46 -7.70 -14.24
CA VAL A 254 13.71 -7.76 -15.52
C VAL A 254 13.60 -9.20 -16.00
N GLU A 255 14.71 -9.95 -16.00
CA GLU A 255 14.69 -11.35 -16.44
C GLU A 255 13.74 -12.23 -15.59
N VAL A 256 13.74 -12.02 -14.26
CA VAL A 256 12.80 -12.71 -13.36
C VAL A 256 11.37 -12.29 -13.67
N PHE A 257 11.09 -10.99 -13.80
CA PHE A 257 9.75 -10.51 -14.12
C PHE A 257 9.22 -11.13 -15.42
N GLU A 258 9.97 -11.01 -16.52
CA GLU A 258 9.58 -11.54 -17.83
C GLU A 258 9.40 -13.07 -17.81
N ARG A 259 10.24 -13.79 -17.05
CA ARG A 259 10.14 -15.25 -16.92
C ARG A 259 8.80 -15.68 -16.31
N TYR A 260 8.33 -14.99 -15.27
CA TYR A 260 7.10 -15.36 -14.59
C TYR A 260 5.88 -14.82 -15.32
N ALA A 261 5.94 -13.60 -15.86
CA ALA A 261 4.87 -13.00 -16.67
C ALA A 261 4.58 -13.81 -17.95
N ALA A 262 5.61 -14.41 -18.56
CA ALA A 262 5.45 -15.23 -19.76
C ALA A 262 4.99 -16.68 -19.50
N SER A 263 4.93 -17.11 -18.23
CA SER A 263 4.80 -18.54 -17.88
C SER A 263 3.38 -19.10 -17.94
N VAL A 264 2.36 -18.28 -18.17
CA VAL A 264 0.96 -18.73 -18.26
C VAL A 264 0.63 -19.13 -19.70
N GLU A 265 0.75 -20.42 -19.99
CA GLU A 265 0.31 -21.01 -21.27
C GLU A 265 -1.21 -20.85 -21.50
N ASP A 266 -2.01 -20.75 -20.42
CA ASP A 266 -3.47 -20.61 -20.48
C ASP A 266 -3.96 -19.26 -21.04
N ASN A 267 -3.14 -18.20 -20.97
CA ASN A 267 -3.48 -16.87 -21.51
C ASN A 267 -3.33 -16.78 -23.04
N LYS A 268 -2.75 -17.81 -23.70
CA LYS A 268 -2.68 -17.83 -25.17
C LYS A 268 -4.03 -18.18 -25.81
N ALA A 269 -4.96 -18.78 -25.07
CA ALA A 269 -6.27 -19.16 -25.58
C ALA A 269 -7.22 -17.96 -25.77
N SER A 270 -7.04 -16.88 -24.99
CA SER A 270 -7.85 -15.67 -25.04
C SER A 270 -7.36 -14.64 -26.08
N GLY A 271 -6.24 -14.89 -26.77
CA GLY A 271 -5.71 -14.00 -27.80
C GLY A 271 -5.18 -12.66 -27.30
N PHE A 272 -5.18 -12.43 -25.98
CA PHE A 272 -4.58 -11.27 -25.32
C PHE A 272 -3.20 -11.65 -24.78
N THR A 273 -2.15 -11.08 -25.37
CA THR A 273 -0.79 -11.21 -24.88
C THR A 273 -0.55 -10.19 -23.76
N PHE A 274 -0.91 -10.53 -22.52
CA PHE A 274 -0.50 -9.82 -21.31
C PHE A 274 0.97 -10.11 -20.95
N ALA A 275 1.88 -10.09 -21.93
CA ALA A 275 3.27 -10.49 -21.71
C ALA A 275 4.06 -9.55 -20.78
N ASP A 276 3.42 -8.47 -20.31
CA ASP A 276 4.06 -7.34 -19.64
C ASP A 276 3.56 -7.12 -18.19
N SER A 277 2.77 -8.03 -17.62
CA SER A 277 2.25 -7.91 -16.25
C SER A 277 2.29 -9.22 -15.46
N LEU A 278 2.36 -9.11 -14.13
CA LEU A 278 2.28 -10.23 -13.18
C LEU A 278 0.96 -10.20 -12.43
N ASN A 279 0.28 -11.33 -12.29
CA ASN A 279 -0.81 -11.46 -11.34
C ASN A 279 -0.28 -11.82 -9.92
N ILE A 280 -1.16 -11.77 -8.94
CA ILE A 280 -0.82 -12.04 -7.53
C ILE A 280 -0.24 -13.45 -7.30
N ALA A 281 -0.73 -14.47 -8.02
CA ALA A 281 -0.25 -15.84 -7.86
C ALA A 281 1.18 -16.01 -8.41
N GLU A 282 1.49 -15.31 -9.51
CA GLU A 282 2.84 -15.29 -10.07
C GLU A 282 3.80 -14.56 -9.13
N PHE A 283 3.39 -13.40 -8.59
CA PHE A 283 4.17 -12.68 -7.60
C PHE A 283 4.40 -13.51 -6.33
N GLU A 284 3.35 -14.13 -5.77
CA GLU A 284 3.48 -15.05 -4.62
C GLU A 284 4.51 -16.14 -4.89
N ARG A 285 4.45 -16.79 -6.07
CA ARG A 285 5.41 -17.82 -6.47
C ARG A 285 6.85 -17.29 -6.50
N ILE A 286 7.09 -16.09 -7.03
CA ILE A 286 8.42 -15.45 -7.01
C ILE A 286 8.92 -15.31 -5.57
N ILE A 287 8.07 -14.84 -4.64
CA ILE A 287 8.46 -14.63 -3.24
C ILE A 287 8.75 -15.95 -2.51
N PHE A 288 7.99 -17.01 -2.77
CA PHE A 288 8.26 -18.34 -2.22
C PHE A 288 9.55 -18.95 -2.78
N GLU A 289 9.77 -18.90 -4.09
CA GLU A 289 10.97 -19.47 -4.71
C GLU A 289 12.23 -18.67 -4.36
N ALA A 290 12.09 -17.37 -4.07
CA ALA A 290 13.17 -16.53 -3.53
C ALA A 290 13.51 -16.84 -2.06
N ASP A 291 12.80 -17.76 -1.40
CA ASP A 291 12.93 -18.12 0.02
C ASP A 291 12.68 -16.93 0.96
N LEU A 292 11.80 -16.02 0.54
CA LEU A 292 11.35 -14.88 1.35
C LEU A 292 10.11 -15.24 2.17
N ALA A 293 9.29 -16.18 1.68
CA ALA A 293 8.10 -16.69 2.35
C ALA A 293 8.14 -18.22 2.53
N GLY A 294 7.40 -18.72 3.52
CA GLY A 294 7.24 -20.16 3.79
C GLY A 294 8.15 -20.72 4.89
N SER A 295 7.73 -21.87 5.45
CA SER A 295 8.36 -22.58 6.57
C SER A 295 9.68 -23.25 6.19
N SER A 296 10.75 -22.46 6.16
CA SER A 296 12.08 -23.02 6.40
C SER A 296 12.07 -23.57 7.83
N GLY A 297 12.31 -24.87 8.00
CA GLY A 297 12.13 -25.62 9.25
C GLY A 297 13.08 -25.25 10.41
N GLY A 298 13.49 -24.00 10.53
CA GLY A 298 14.19 -23.41 11.67
C GLY A 298 13.30 -22.37 12.35
N GLU A 299 13.36 -22.32 13.68
CA GLU A 299 12.56 -21.50 14.61
C GLU A 299 12.74 -19.97 14.49
N ILE A 300 12.87 -19.41 13.29
CA ILE A 300 12.93 -17.96 13.09
C ILE A 300 11.55 -17.49 12.62
N ASP A 301 10.82 -16.86 13.55
CA ASP A 301 9.47 -16.30 13.40
C ASP A 301 9.34 -15.20 12.32
N ASP A 302 10.40 -14.85 11.60
CA ASP A 302 10.43 -13.78 10.60
C ASP A 302 9.95 -14.24 9.22
N GLN A 303 8.94 -15.09 9.12
CA GLN A 303 8.42 -15.57 7.83
C GLN A 303 7.22 -14.75 7.37
N LEU A 304 7.31 -14.27 6.12
CA LEU A 304 6.19 -13.59 5.49
C LEU A 304 5.01 -14.54 5.31
N THR A 305 3.86 -14.08 5.75
CA THR A 305 2.56 -14.68 5.51
C THR A 305 2.07 -14.33 4.11
N THR A 306 1.18 -15.16 3.55
CA THR A 306 0.50 -14.83 2.28
C THR A 306 -0.17 -13.47 2.33
N LYS A 307 -0.78 -13.12 3.48
CA LYS A 307 -1.42 -11.81 3.68
C LYS A 307 -0.46 -10.64 3.45
N GLU A 308 0.76 -10.71 3.98
CA GLU A 308 1.76 -9.64 3.81
C GLU A 308 2.25 -9.54 2.36
N ILE A 309 2.34 -10.68 1.65
CA ILE A 309 2.65 -10.69 0.22
C ILE A 309 1.55 -9.97 -0.57
N ARG A 310 0.27 -10.23 -0.25
CA ARG A 310 -0.86 -9.53 -0.88
C ARG A 310 -0.87 -8.04 -0.59
N GLN A 311 -0.53 -7.65 0.63
CA GLN A 311 -0.40 -6.25 1.02
C GLN A 311 0.75 -5.55 0.28
N ALA A 312 1.87 -6.24 0.07
CA ALA A 312 2.97 -5.71 -0.74
C ALA A 312 2.55 -5.56 -2.22
N PHE A 313 1.82 -6.54 -2.75
CA PHE A 313 1.29 -6.52 -4.11
C PHE A 313 0.31 -5.35 -4.32
N SER A 314 -0.80 -5.33 -3.59
CA SER A 314 -1.84 -4.29 -3.69
C SER A 314 -1.32 -2.89 -3.36
N GLY A 315 -0.44 -2.79 -2.36
CA GLY A 315 0.16 -1.51 -1.99
C GLY A 315 1.01 -0.90 -3.11
N ALA A 316 1.67 -1.74 -3.92
CA ALA A 316 2.55 -1.29 -4.98
C ALA A 316 1.80 -0.87 -6.27
N GLN A 317 0.59 -1.37 -6.50
CA GLN A 317 -0.19 -1.04 -7.70
C GLN A 317 -0.45 0.47 -7.78
N ALA A 318 -0.05 1.13 -8.86
CA ALA A 318 -0.48 2.48 -9.20
C ALA A 318 -1.97 2.42 -9.55
N GLY A 319 -2.75 3.43 -9.15
CA GLY A 319 -4.19 3.45 -9.40
C GLY A 319 -4.49 3.54 -10.90
N HIS A 320 -4.54 2.41 -11.60
CA HIS A 320 -4.91 2.33 -13.02
C HIS A 320 -6.40 2.65 -13.29
N ASP A 321 -7.16 2.98 -12.23
CA ASP A 321 -8.57 3.43 -12.23
C ASP A 321 -8.92 4.45 -13.33
N PHE A 322 -7.96 5.27 -13.78
CA PHE A 322 -8.19 6.30 -14.79
C PHE A 322 -8.52 5.74 -16.19
N GLN A 323 -7.99 4.58 -16.58
CA GLN A 323 -8.17 4.10 -17.97
C GLN A 323 -9.50 3.37 -18.21
N GLN A 324 -10.11 2.79 -17.17
CA GLN A 324 -11.32 2.00 -17.36
C GLN A 324 -12.60 2.86 -17.46
N VAL A 325 -12.68 3.97 -16.71
CA VAL A 325 -13.89 4.83 -16.69
C VAL A 325 -14.12 5.52 -18.05
N VAL A 326 -13.06 5.91 -18.76
CA VAL A 326 -13.19 6.53 -20.09
C VAL A 326 -13.70 5.53 -21.14
N LYS A 327 -13.34 4.24 -21.02
CA LYS A 327 -13.85 3.20 -21.94
C LYS A 327 -15.32 2.88 -21.69
N ALA A 328 -15.76 2.85 -20.43
CA ALA A 328 -17.17 2.62 -20.10
C ALA A 328 -18.07 3.82 -20.49
N ALA A 329 -17.62 5.05 -20.20
CA ALA A 329 -18.38 6.26 -20.57
C ALA A 329 -18.44 6.51 -22.09
N ALA A 330 -17.45 6.04 -22.86
CA ALA A 330 -17.48 6.08 -24.31
C ALA A 330 -18.40 4.99 -24.93
N ALA A 331 -18.68 3.90 -24.21
CA ALA A 331 -19.56 2.83 -24.66
C ALA A 331 -21.05 3.18 -24.50
N ASP A 332 -21.41 4.00 -23.52
CA ASP A 332 -22.79 4.46 -23.27
C ASP A 332 -23.28 5.57 -24.23
N GLY A 333 -22.40 6.09 -25.10
CA GLY A 333 -22.72 7.17 -26.03
C GLY A 333 -23.31 6.72 -27.38
N ASN A 334 -23.49 5.42 -27.62
CA ASN A 334 -23.90 4.90 -28.93
C ASN A 334 -25.08 3.92 -28.82
N GLU A 335 -26.21 4.43 -28.31
CA GLU A 335 -27.51 3.76 -28.45
C GLU A 335 -27.98 3.85 -29.91
N GLU A 336 -27.63 2.85 -30.73
CA GLU A 336 -28.51 2.26 -31.73
C GLU A 336 -27.85 1.04 -32.39
N GLY A 337 -28.12 -0.15 -31.85
CA GLY A 337 -28.08 -1.39 -32.63
C GLY A 337 -27.04 -2.42 -32.22
N GLY A 338 -27.52 -3.48 -31.54
CA GLY A 338 -26.89 -4.79 -31.55
C GLY A 338 -26.39 -5.22 -30.18
N ALA A 339 -26.94 -6.33 -29.69
CA ALA A 339 -26.40 -7.10 -28.58
C ALA A 339 -24.97 -7.54 -28.93
N ALA A 340 -23.99 -6.69 -28.63
CA ALA A 340 -22.58 -6.99 -28.69
C ALA A 340 -22.16 -7.57 -27.33
N ALA A 341 -21.34 -8.61 -27.40
CA ALA A 341 -20.83 -9.37 -26.28
C ALA A 341 -20.46 -8.47 -25.10
N ALA A 342 -20.87 -8.86 -23.89
CA ALA A 342 -20.21 -8.44 -22.68
C ALA A 342 -18.72 -8.78 -22.87
N ALA A 343 -17.93 -7.78 -23.27
CA ALA A 343 -16.50 -7.86 -23.14
C ALA A 343 -16.29 -8.08 -21.65
N GLU A 344 -15.84 -9.28 -21.31
CA GLU A 344 -15.36 -9.61 -19.98
C GLU A 344 -14.38 -8.50 -19.65
N VAL A 345 -14.79 -7.59 -18.76
CA VAL A 345 -13.93 -6.52 -18.27
C VAL A 345 -12.85 -7.28 -17.51
N VAL A 346 -11.74 -7.54 -18.18
CA VAL A 346 -10.60 -8.18 -17.58
C VAL A 346 -10.21 -7.29 -16.40
N ASN A 347 -10.17 -7.91 -15.24
CA ASN A 347 -9.94 -7.24 -13.97
C ASN A 347 -8.46 -6.81 -13.93
N ASP A 348 -8.12 -5.74 -14.66
CA ASP A 348 -6.77 -5.15 -14.69
C ASP A 348 -6.28 -4.81 -13.27
N ASP A 349 -7.21 -4.66 -12.33
CA ASP A 349 -6.99 -4.50 -10.89
C ASP A 349 -6.15 -5.63 -10.26
N GLN A 350 -6.01 -6.78 -10.91
CA GLN A 350 -5.27 -7.93 -10.37
C GLN A 350 -3.88 -8.13 -10.97
N GLN A 351 -3.39 -7.16 -11.73
CA GLN A 351 -2.10 -7.24 -12.41
C GLN A 351 -1.14 -6.16 -11.90
N MET A 352 0.16 -6.46 -11.95
CA MET A 352 1.22 -5.51 -11.67
C MET A 352 2.23 -5.40 -12.82
N ASP A 353 2.58 -4.17 -13.19
CA ASP A 353 3.64 -3.87 -14.14
C ASP A 353 5.04 -3.96 -13.50
N TYR A 354 6.08 -3.73 -14.30
CA TYR A 354 7.45 -3.84 -13.81
C TYR A 354 7.82 -2.81 -12.72
N PRO A 355 7.51 -1.51 -12.87
CA PRO A 355 7.66 -0.53 -11.79
C PRO A 355 6.97 -0.94 -10.47
N GLU A 356 5.74 -1.44 -10.55
CA GLU A 356 4.97 -1.93 -9.40
C GLU A 356 5.64 -3.17 -8.78
N PHE A 357 6.14 -4.10 -9.59
CA PHE A 357 6.90 -5.25 -9.11
C PHE A 357 8.15 -4.84 -8.32
N LEU A 358 8.90 -3.83 -8.78
CA LEU A 358 10.06 -3.30 -8.07
C LEU A 358 9.69 -2.71 -6.71
N GLU A 359 8.61 -1.94 -6.65
CA GLU A 359 8.10 -1.42 -5.37
C GLU A 359 7.60 -2.54 -4.46
N ALA A 360 6.89 -3.54 -5.00
CA ALA A 360 6.41 -4.66 -4.23
C ALA A 360 7.58 -5.42 -3.57
N ILE A 361 8.70 -5.63 -4.27
CA ILE A 361 9.91 -6.22 -3.67
C ILE A 361 10.46 -5.34 -2.53
N ALA A 362 10.44 -4.01 -2.70
CA ALA A 362 10.86 -3.10 -1.63
C ALA A 362 9.99 -3.26 -0.37
N ARG A 363 8.66 -3.36 -0.56
CA ARG A 363 7.69 -3.63 0.52
C ARG A 363 7.94 -4.97 1.19
N ILE A 364 8.17 -6.02 0.39
CA ILE A 364 8.56 -7.36 0.89
C ILE A 364 9.80 -7.29 1.77
N GLY A 365 10.83 -6.52 1.38
CA GLY A 365 12.02 -6.34 2.21
C GLY A 365 11.69 -5.72 3.57
N VAL A 366 10.91 -4.65 3.60
CA VAL A 366 10.54 -3.98 4.87
C VAL A 366 9.68 -4.88 5.76
N LEU A 367 8.73 -5.62 5.18
CA LEU A 367 7.88 -6.57 5.90
C LEU A 367 8.67 -7.78 6.43
N LYS A 368 9.60 -8.32 5.64
CA LYS A 368 10.34 -9.55 5.98
C LYS A 368 11.21 -9.38 7.22
N TRP A 369 11.80 -8.22 7.38
CA TRP A 369 12.76 -7.94 8.44
C TRP A 369 12.22 -6.83 9.34
N GLU A 370 11.35 -7.16 10.29
CA GLU A 370 10.73 -6.17 11.18
C GLU A 370 11.72 -5.49 12.15
N ASP A 371 12.91 -6.06 12.35
CA ASP A 371 13.92 -5.51 13.26
C ASP A 371 14.34 -4.07 12.87
N ASP A 372 14.02 -3.11 13.74
CA ASP A 372 14.37 -1.69 13.60
C ASP A 372 15.87 -1.42 13.59
N ARG A 373 16.69 -2.38 14.02
CA ARG A 373 18.16 -2.26 13.99
C ARG A 373 18.71 -2.40 12.57
N ILE A 374 17.96 -3.02 11.67
CA ILE A 374 18.33 -3.17 10.26
C ILE A 374 17.84 -1.94 9.51
N LEU A 375 18.71 -1.28 8.75
CA LEU A 375 18.31 -0.07 8.03
C LEU A 375 17.41 -0.43 6.85
N THR A 376 16.39 0.40 6.55
CA THR A 376 15.44 0.17 5.44
C THR A 376 16.13 -0.15 4.11
N HIS A 377 17.24 0.50 3.79
CA HIS A 377 17.99 0.20 2.55
C HIS A 377 18.55 -1.23 2.52
N GLN A 378 18.98 -1.77 3.66
CA GLN A 378 19.53 -3.12 3.79
C GLN A 378 18.42 -4.16 3.66
N LYS A 379 17.25 -3.86 4.24
CA LYS A 379 16.03 -4.66 4.07
C LYS A 379 15.65 -4.76 2.59
N ILE A 380 15.59 -3.62 1.89
CA ILE A 380 15.27 -3.58 0.46
C ILE A 380 16.34 -4.31 -0.38
N GLU A 381 17.62 -4.04 -0.17
CA GLU A 381 18.73 -4.70 -0.88
C GLU A 381 18.70 -6.23 -0.70
N GLY A 382 18.42 -6.70 0.52
CA GLY A 382 18.29 -8.12 0.81
C GLY A 382 17.19 -8.80 0.00
N ALA A 383 16.02 -8.15 -0.13
CA ALA A 383 14.90 -8.66 -0.93
C ALA A 383 15.23 -8.64 -2.44
N LEU A 384 15.79 -7.55 -2.96
CA LEU A 384 16.20 -7.45 -4.37
C LEU A 384 17.20 -8.54 -4.74
N ALA A 385 18.20 -8.75 -3.89
CA ALA A 385 19.20 -9.77 -4.12
C ALA A 385 18.65 -11.19 -3.96
N ALA A 386 17.60 -11.41 -3.17
CA ALA A 386 16.93 -12.70 -3.08
C ALA A 386 16.20 -13.04 -4.38
N VAL A 387 15.38 -12.11 -4.88
CA VAL A 387 14.65 -12.28 -6.13
C VAL A 387 15.60 -12.38 -7.33
N ALA A 388 16.63 -11.54 -7.41
CA ALA A 388 17.58 -11.54 -8.52
C ALA A 388 18.36 -12.86 -8.68
N ARG A 389 18.49 -13.69 -7.62
CA ARG A 389 19.12 -15.02 -7.72
C ARG A 389 18.31 -16.01 -8.53
N LEU A 390 17.00 -15.80 -8.67
CA LEU A 390 16.14 -16.66 -9.48
C LEU A 390 16.53 -16.61 -10.96
N ALA A 391 17.06 -15.48 -11.45
CA ALA A 391 17.58 -15.37 -12.81
C ALA A 391 18.69 -16.42 -13.11
N ASP A 392 19.53 -16.71 -12.11
CA ASP A 392 20.65 -17.66 -12.27
C ASP A 392 20.19 -19.13 -12.21
N GLN A 393 18.95 -19.41 -11.84
CA GLN A 393 18.40 -20.77 -11.78
C GLN A 393 17.99 -21.25 -13.18
N PRO A 394 18.28 -22.52 -13.55
CA PRO A 394 17.85 -23.10 -14.81
C PRO A 394 16.32 -23.15 -14.88
N ARG A 395 15.78 -22.88 -16.07
CA ARG A 395 14.33 -22.98 -16.36
C ARG A 395 13.82 -24.41 -16.28
#